data_AF-A0A496QST4-F1
#
_entry.id   AF-A0A496QST4-F1
#
_cell.length_a   1.000
_cell.length_b   1.000
_cell.length_c   1.000
_cell.angle_alpha   90.00
_cell.angle_beta   90.00
_cell.angle_gamma   90.00
#
_symmetry.space_group_name_H-M   'P 1'
#
loop_
_entity.id
_entity.type
_entity.pdbx_description
1 polymer ?
#
loop_
_entity_poly.entity_id
_entity_poly.type
_entity_poly.pdbx_seq_one_letter_code
_entity_poly.pdbx_strand_id
1 'polypeptide(L)'
;MSLYKVHFKWKNKEIQLTARKLDLTHPYFVSIKDIVFPEKSSLIINPAQEDILKDFGEADHVMIPFQTVLLIEEYPEEKRGDKVRQFKILEDKKGEGK
;
A
#
# COMPACT_ATOMS: atom_id res chain seq x y z
N MET A 1 3.08 5.75 -17.25
CA MET A 1 2.02 6.20 -16.33
C MET A 1 2.56 6.19 -14.90
N SER A 2 2.01 6.99 -14.00
CA SER A 2 2.45 7.06 -12.59
C SER A 2 1.56 6.20 -11.70
N LEU A 3 2.14 5.62 -10.65
CA LEU A 3 1.44 4.99 -9.54
C LEU A 3 1.64 5.86 -8.30
N TYR A 4 0.55 6.15 -7.62
CA TYR A 4 0.54 6.91 -6.38
C TYR A 4 0.30 5.98 -5.22
N LYS A 5 1.12 6.10 -4.19
CA LYS A 5 0.98 5.33 -2.96
C LYS A 5 0.69 6.29 -1.83
N VAL A 6 -0.52 6.18 -1.28
CA VAL A 6 -1.04 7.11 -0.27
C VAL A 6 -1.11 6.38 1.06
N HIS A 7 -0.41 6.92 2.05
CA HIS A 7 -0.41 6.47 3.44
C HIS A 7 -1.29 7.38 4.26
N PHE A 8 -2.23 6.83 5.01
CA PHE A 8 -3.18 7.62 5.79
C PHE A 8 -3.66 6.88 7.04
N LYS A 9 -4.12 7.64 8.03
CA LYS A 9 -4.74 7.09 9.24
C LYS A 9 -6.21 6.78 9.02
N TRP A 10 -6.63 5.58 9.41
CA TRP A 10 -8.02 5.14 9.33
C TRP A 10 -8.32 4.09 10.42
N LYS A 11 -9.41 4.28 11.18
CA LYS A 11 -9.79 3.42 12.32
C LYS A 11 -8.61 3.11 13.28
N ASN A 12 -7.81 4.12 13.62
CA ASN A 12 -6.59 4.01 14.45
C ASN A 12 -5.49 3.09 13.89
N LYS A 13 -5.57 2.72 12.61
CA LYS A 13 -4.52 2.01 11.88
C LYS A 13 -3.90 2.92 10.82
N GLU A 14 -2.67 2.64 10.46
CA GLU A 14 -2.05 3.22 9.25
C GLU A 14 -2.36 2.30 8.07
N ILE A 15 -2.97 2.88 7.04
CA ILE A 15 -3.40 2.18 5.84
C ILE A 15 -2.63 2.76 4.65
N GLN A 16 -2.40 1.90 3.67
CA GLN A 16 -1.69 2.24 2.45
C GLN A 16 -2.51 1.78 1.25
N LEU A 17 -2.86 2.71 0.37
CA LEU A 17 -3.51 2.41 -0.91
C LEU A 17 -2.61 2.82 -2.08
N THR A 18 -2.63 2.01 -3.14
CA THR A 18 -1.96 2.32 -4.40
C THR A 18 -3.01 2.64 -5.46
N ALA A 19 -2.82 3.68 -6.24
CA ALA A 19 -3.79 4.13 -7.26
C ALA A 19 -3.08 4.67 -8.50
N ARG A 20 -3.76 4.66 -9.65
CA ARG A 20 -3.19 5.16 -10.92
C ARG A 20 -3.46 6.65 -11.14
N LYS A 21 -4.46 7.20 -10.43
CA LYS A 21 -4.85 8.60 -10.54
C LYS A 21 -4.92 9.22 -9.16
N LEU A 22 -4.36 10.42 -9.05
CA LEU A 22 -4.37 11.28 -7.88
C LEU A 22 -4.94 12.64 -8.28
N ASP A 23 -5.90 13.14 -7.50
CA ASP A 23 -6.50 14.45 -7.68
C ASP A 23 -6.46 15.23 -6.36
N LEU A 24 -5.80 16.39 -6.40
CA LEU A 24 -5.58 17.30 -5.27
C LEU A 24 -6.37 18.61 -5.41
N THR A 25 -7.31 18.68 -6.35
CA THR A 25 -8.10 19.90 -6.61
C THR A 25 -9.16 20.16 -5.53
N HIS A 26 -9.53 19.14 -4.75
CA HIS A 26 -10.42 19.30 -3.61
C HIS A 26 -9.66 19.83 -2.39
N PRO A 27 -10.06 20.98 -1.82
CA PRO A 27 -9.28 21.69 -0.80
C PRO A 27 -9.07 20.92 0.51
N TYR A 28 -9.90 19.91 0.77
CA TYR A 28 -9.87 19.12 2.01
C TYR A 28 -9.65 17.63 1.79
N PHE A 29 -9.58 17.18 0.53
CA PHE A 29 -9.55 15.76 0.23
C PHE A 29 -8.52 15.45 -0.84
N VAL A 30 -7.75 14.40 -0.57
CA VAL A 30 -6.94 13.72 -1.56
C VAL A 30 -7.81 12.66 -2.21
N SER A 31 -8.07 12.82 -3.50
CA SER A 31 -8.88 11.88 -4.27
C SER A 31 -7.99 10.91 -5.02
N ILE A 32 -8.23 9.61 -4.85
CA ILE A 32 -7.56 8.56 -5.60
C ILE A 32 -8.55 7.71 -6.39
N LYS A 33 -8.19 7.33 -7.61
CA LYS A 33 -9.01 6.51 -8.51
C LYS A 33 -8.17 5.42 -9.16
N ASP A 34 -8.86 4.37 -9.63
CA ASP A 34 -8.25 3.18 -10.22
C ASP A 34 -7.28 2.53 -9.23
N ILE A 35 -7.82 2.11 -8.07
CA ILE A 35 -7.06 1.49 -6.98
C ILE A 35 -6.46 0.17 -7.46
N VAL A 36 -5.19 -0.04 -7.14
CA VAL A 36 -4.43 -1.22 -7.55
C VAL A 36 -4.18 -2.10 -6.33
N PHE A 37 -4.91 -3.20 -6.26
CA PHE A 37 -4.70 -4.22 -5.24
C PHE A 37 -3.57 -5.19 -5.66
N PRO A 38 -2.74 -5.65 -4.72
CA PRO A 38 -1.79 -6.72 -5.00
C PRO A 38 -2.54 -8.02 -5.31
N GLU A 39 -2.04 -8.79 -6.29
CA GLU A 39 -2.59 -10.12 -6.57
C GLU A 39 -2.41 -11.04 -5.35
N LYS A 40 -3.42 -11.84 -5.04
CA LYS A 40 -3.36 -12.84 -3.96
C LYS A 40 -2.31 -13.90 -4.34
N SER A 41 -1.08 -13.78 -3.84
CA SER A 41 -0.11 -14.87 -3.95
C SER A 41 -0.51 -16.00 -2.98
N SER A 42 -0.65 -17.22 -3.49
CA SER A 42 -1.42 -18.29 -2.85
C SER A 42 -0.76 -18.96 -1.63
N LEU A 43 0.18 -18.32 -0.94
CA LEU A 43 0.96 -18.99 0.13
C LEU A 43 1.06 -18.22 1.45
N ILE A 44 0.69 -16.93 1.52
CA ILE A 44 0.69 -16.17 2.78
C ILE A 44 -0.51 -15.22 2.77
N ILE A 45 -1.54 -15.53 3.56
CA ILE A 45 -2.69 -14.62 3.76
C ILE A 45 -2.26 -13.55 4.76
N ASN A 46 -2.20 -12.29 4.34
CA ASN A 46 -1.98 -11.15 5.21
C ASN A 46 -3.35 -10.58 5.65
N PRO A 47 -3.74 -10.67 6.94
CA PRO A 47 -5.04 -10.18 7.42
C PRO A 47 -5.27 -8.69 7.13
N ALA A 48 -4.20 -7.88 7.13
CA ALA A 48 -4.32 -6.46 6.82
C ALA A 48 -4.68 -6.21 5.36
N GLN A 49 -4.30 -7.10 4.43
CA GLN A 49 -4.71 -7.01 3.03
C GLN A 49 -6.17 -7.40 2.84
N GLU A 50 -6.67 -8.39 3.59
CA GLU A 50 -8.09 -8.76 3.56
C GLU A 50 -8.97 -7.66 4.13
N ASP A 51 -8.57 -7.02 5.23
CA ASP A 51 -9.25 -5.84 5.78
C ASP A 51 -9.33 -4.74 4.70
N ILE A 52 -8.21 -4.42 4.05
CA ILE A 52 -8.17 -3.39 2.99
C ILE A 52 -9.09 -3.75 1.82
N LEU A 53 -9.09 -5.01 1.37
CA LEU A 53 -9.98 -5.47 0.30
C LEU A 53 -11.45 -5.42 0.71
N LYS A 54 -11.76 -5.77 1.96
CA LYS A 54 -13.13 -5.71 2.48
C LYS A 54 -13.62 -4.26 2.59
N ASP A 55 -12.74 -3.36 3.01
CA ASP A 55 -13.10 -1.97 3.29
C ASP A 55 -13.08 -1.07 2.04
N PHE A 56 -12.22 -1.37 1.06
CA PHE A 56 -11.99 -0.53 -0.12
C PHE A 56 -12.09 -1.26 -1.46
N GLY A 57 -12.25 -2.59 -1.49
CA GLY A 57 -12.17 -3.40 -2.71
C GLY A 57 -13.25 -3.14 -3.75
N GLU A 58 -14.41 -2.62 -3.32
CA GLU A 58 -15.53 -2.25 -4.20
C GLU A 58 -15.55 -0.75 -4.55
N ALA A 59 -14.61 0.04 -4.02
CA ALA A 59 -14.59 1.48 -4.22
C ALA A 59 -13.81 1.86 -5.49
N ASP A 60 -14.50 2.44 -6.48
CA ASP A 60 -13.87 3.00 -7.68
C ASP A 60 -13.11 4.31 -7.42
N HIS A 61 -13.54 5.06 -6.40
CA HIS A 61 -13.01 6.37 -6.02
C HIS A 61 -13.04 6.52 -4.51
N VAL A 62 -11.90 6.88 -3.92
CA VAL A 62 -11.77 7.16 -2.49
C VAL A 62 -11.34 8.61 -2.29
N MET A 63 -12.04 9.33 -1.43
CA MET A 63 -11.70 10.68 -0.99
C MET A 63 -11.17 10.62 0.43
N ILE A 64 -9.86 10.82 0.58
CA ILE A 64 -9.17 10.73 1.87
C ILE A 64 -9.04 12.15 2.42
N PRO A 65 -9.52 12.44 3.63
CA PRO A 65 -9.35 13.76 4.21
C PRO A 65 -7.86 14.13 4.31
N PHE A 66 -7.49 15.33 3.87
CA PHE A 66 -6.08 15.73 3.77
C PHE A 66 -5.36 15.65 5.12
N GLN A 67 -6.05 15.97 6.22
CA GLN A 67 -5.48 15.91 7.57
C GLN A 67 -5.12 14.49 8.05
N THR A 68 -5.66 13.44 7.42
CA THR A 68 -5.33 12.05 7.78
C THR A 68 -4.22 11.47 6.92
N VAL A 69 -3.84 12.15 5.83
CA VAL A 69 -2.76 11.74 4.95
C VAL A 69 -1.41 11.99 5.62
N LEU A 70 -0.58 10.95 5.64
CA LEU A 70 0.75 10.97 6.23
C LEU A 70 1.83 11.18 5.16
N LEU A 71 1.68 10.52 4.01
CA LEU A 71 2.66 10.54 2.93
C LEU A 71 2.00 10.18 1.60
N ILE A 72 2.41 10.86 0.54
CA ILE A 72 2.09 10.49 -0.85
C ILE A 72 3.40 10.27 -1.58
N GLU A 73 3.55 9.09 -2.18
CA GLU A 73 4.70 8.73 -3.00
C GLU A 73 4.24 8.58 -4.45
N GLU A 74 5.03 9.07 -5.41
CA GLU A 74 4.80 8.87 -6.85
C GLU A 74 5.89 7.99 -7.45
N TYR A 75 5.48 6.96 -8.19
CA TYR A 75 6.37 5.99 -8.83
C TYR A 75 6.07 5.90 -10.33
N PRO A 76 7.08 5.76 -11.20
CA PRO A 76 6.84 5.35 -12.58
C PRO A 76 6.35 3.89 -12.58
N GLU A 77 5.25 3.63 -13.28
CA GLU A 77 4.61 2.31 -13.31
C GLU A 77 5.53 1.19 -13.83
N GLU A 78 6.46 1.53 -14.72
CA GLU A 78 7.45 0.62 -15.32
C GLU A 78 8.40 -0.01 -14.28
N LYS A 79 8.52 0.56 -13.07
CA LYS A 79 9.37 0.00 -12.01
C LYS A 79 8.75 -1.16 -11.23
N ARG A 80 7.50 -1.55 -11.51
CA ARG A 80 6.88 -2.71 -10.85
C ARG A 80 7.36 -4.07 -11.37
N GLY A 81 8.37 -4.07 -12.25
CA GLY A 81 9.04 -5.26 -12.78
C GLY A 81 10.30 -5.70 -12.03
N ASP A 82 10.86 -4.94 -11.10
CA ASP A 82 12.14 -5.29 -10.45
C ASP A 82 12.03 -5.47 -8.94
N LYS A 83 12.01 -6.76 -8.56
CA LYS A 83 12.53 -7.34 -7.32
C LYS A 83 11.80 -6.91 -6.05
N VAL A 84 10.82 -7.74 -5.68
CA VAL A 84 10.65 -8.16 -4.29
C VAL A 84 12.05 -8.47 -3.74
N ARG A 85 12.62 -7.56 -2.95
CA ARG A 85 13.84 -7.87 -2.19
C ARG A 85 13.42 -8.95 -1.21
N GLN A 86 13.75 -10.21 -1.52
CA GLN A 86 13.72 -11.28 -0.53
C GLN A 86 14.62 -10.82 0.61
N PHE A 87 14.01 -10.49 1.75
CA PHE A 87 14.73 -10.32 2.98
C PHE A 87 15.36 -11.68 3.31
N LYS A 88 16.69 -11.80 3.19
CA LYS A 88 17.42 -12.92 3.78
C LYS A 88 17.37 -12.71 5.28
N ILE A 89 16.54 -13.49 5.96
CA ILE A 89 16.65 -13.69 7.41
C ILE A 89 18.03 -14.32 7.62
N LEU A 90 18.94 -13.59 8.26
CA LEU A 90 20.17 -14.16 8.76
C LEU A 90 19.78 -15.01 9.98
N GLU A 91 19.78 -16.33 9.84
CA GLU A 91 19.76 -17.23 10.98
C GLU A 91 21.01 -16.95 11.83
N ASP A 92 20.78 -16.47 13.05
CA ASP A 92 21.80 -16.34 14.07
C ASP A 92 22.31 -17.76 14.39
N LYS A 93 23.48 -18.11 13.84
CA LYS A 93 24.24 -19.27 14.31
C LYS A 93 24.68 -19.00 15.75
N LYS A 94 23.81 -19.33 16.71
CA LYS A 94 24.22 -19.53 18.10
C LYS A 94 25.08 -20.80 18.14
N GLY A 95 26.34 -20.59 18.48
CA GLY A 95 27.44 -21.51 18.22
C GLY A 95 27.35 -22.85 18.94
N GLU A 96 27.89 -23.86 18.27
CA GLU A 96 28.49 -25.03 18.91
C GLU A 96 29.82 -24.61 19.53
N GLY A 97 30.04 -24.99 20.79
CA GLY A 97 31.25 -24.61 21.51
C GLY A 97 31.38 -25.27 22.88
N LYS A 98 31.31 -26.61 22.87
CA LYS A 98 32.04 -27.56 23.72
C LYS A 98 31.86 -27.54 25.25
#